data_AF-K1UI53-F1
#
_entry.id   AF-K1UI53-F1
#
_cell.length_a   1.000
_cell.length_b   1.000
_cell.length_c   1.000
_cell.angle_alpha   90.00
_cell.angle_beta   90.00
_cell.angle_gamma   90.00
#
_symmetry.space_group_name_H-M   'P 1'
#
loop_
_entity.id
_entity.type
_entity.pdbx_description
1 polymer ?
#
loop_
_entity_poly.entity_id
_entity_poly.type
_entity_poly.pdbx_seq_one_letter_code
_entity_poly.pdbx_strand_id
1 'polypeptide(L)'
;MGLYSLLTTGDVVGTKFCYEDIPLRLDPFDEAAFEKAPVDFYVTVTNVRTGKPEYILCDELKVGSKMDVIRAGASMPLCSKMVEWNGNLYLDGGVSDSIPYAKMKDFGCRKSIVVLTQPAGYLKQPAAMAPFEAMYRKYPAFVEAMRGRDQMYN
;
A
#
# COMPACT_ATOMS: atom_id res chain seq x y z
N MET A 1 -1.65 -6.98 -16.16
CA MET A 1 -1.44 -8.12 -15.24
C MET A 1 -1.13 -9.35 -16.05
N GLY A 2 -0.16 -10.17 -15.67
CA GLY A 2 0.18 -11.36 -16.46
C GLY A 2 0.96 -12.42 -15.71
N LEU A 3 0.69 -13.69 -16.02
CA LEU A 3 1.39 -14.84 -15.45
C LEU A 3 2.90 -14.81 -15.75
N TYR A 4 3.29 -14.27 -16.91
CA TYR A 4 4.70 -14.04 -17.25
C TYR A 4 5.41 -13.11 -16.25
N SER A 5 4.76 -12.01 -15.84
CA SER A 5 5.31 -11.09 -14.83
C SER A 5 5.45 -11.79 -13.49
N LEU A 6 4.43 -12.55 -13.07
CA LEU A 6 4.47 -13.30 -11.81
C LEU A 6 5.62 -14.32 -11.81
N LEU A 7 5.82 -15.05 -12.92
CA LEU A 7 6.87 -16.07 -13.02
C LEU A 7 8.29 -15.47 -13.09
N THR A 8 8.46 -14.31 -13.75
CA THR A 8 9.78 -13.70 -13.97
C THR A 8 10.21 -12.75 -12.86
N THR A 9 9.25 -12.06 -12.23
CA THR A 9 9.53 -11.01 -11.23
C THR A 9 8.98 -11.35 -9.85
N GLY A 10 8.03 -12.28 -9.74
CA GLY A 10 7.28 -12.57 -8.52
C GLY A 10 6.16 -11.57 -8.21
N ASP A 11 5.96 -10.57 -9.09
CA ASP A 11 4.85 -9.61 -9.01
C ASP A 11 3.89 -9.83 -10.19
N VAL A 12 2.58 -9.90 -9.92
CA VAL A 12 1.54 -9.99 -10.97
C VAL A 12 1.46 -8.69 -11.80
N VAL A 13 1.87 -7.58 -11.18
CA VAL A 13 1.97 -6.24 -11.78
C VAL A 13 3.45 -5.93 -11.99
N GLY A 14 3.82 -5.51 -13.20
CA GLY A 14 5.21 -5.18 -13.53
C GLY A 14 5.68 -3.95 -12.76
N THR A 15 6.36 -4.17 -11.63
CA THR A 15 6.82 -3.10 -10.73
C THR A 15 7.73 -2.10 -11.45
N LYS A 16 8.71 -2.60 -12.21
CA LYS A 16 9.57 -1.75 -13.04
C LYS A 16 8.77 -0.88 -14.01
N PHE A 17 7.78 -1.48 -14.69
CA PHE A 17 6.98 -0.74 -15.65
C PHE A 17 6.18 0.39 -14.95
N CYS A 18 5.52 0.08 -13.84
CA CYS A 18 4.64 1.03 -13.15
C CYS A 18 5.39 2.13 -12.39
N TYR A 19 6.52 1.83 -11.76
CA TYR A 19 7.20 2.75 -10.85
C TYR A 19 8.51 3.32 -11.41
N GLU A 20 9.00 2.82 -12.54
CA GLU A 20 10.15 3.38 -13.25
C GLU A 20 9.75 3.81 -14.67
N ASP A 21 9.32 2.89 -15.54
CA ASP A 21 9.14 3.20 -16.97
C ASP A 21 8.05 4.24 -17.22
N ILE A 22 6.92 4.17 -16.50
CA ILE A 22 5.85 5.17 -16.62
C ILE A 22 6.34 6.53 -16.11
N PRO A 23 6.64 6.72 -14.81
CA PRO A 23 6.89 8.04 -14.25
C PRO A 23 8.21 8.68 -14.70
N LEU A 24 9.18 7.90 -15.22
CA LEU A 24 10.48 8.43 -15.64
C LEU A 24 10.61 8.59 -17.16
N ARG A 25 9.76 7.95 -17.97
CA ARG A 25 9.96 7.88 -19.43
C ARG A 25 8.70 8.02 -20.27
N LEU A 26 7.63 7.26 -19.97
CA LEU A 26 6.45 7.22 -20.83
C LEU A 26 5.47 8.35 -20.54
N ASP A 27 5.30 8.69 -19.27
CA ASP A 27 4.50 9.82 -18.79
C ASP A 27 5.25 10.47 -17.63
N PRO A 28 6.27 11.30 -17.93
CA PRO A 28 7.18 11.83 -16.93
C PRO A 28 6.44 12.63 -15.87
N PHE A 29 6.57 12.20 -14.61
CA PHE A 29 5.96 12.87 -13.48
C PHE A 29 6.78 14.10 -13.08
N ASP A 30 6.12 15.21 -12.73
CA ASP A 30 6.80 16.44 -12.29
C ASP A 30 7.21 16.32 -10.80
N GLU A 31 8.33 15.63 -10.56
CA GLU A 31 8.90 15.42 -9.22
C GLU A 31 9.20 16.75 -8.53
N ALA A 32 9.72 17.74 -9.26
CA ALA A 32 10.07 19.04 -8.70
C ALA A 32 8.84 19.84 -8.24
N ALA A 33 7.72 19.74 -8.95
CA ALA A 33 6.46 20.34 -8.53
C ALA A 33 5.90 19.62 -7.29
N PHE A 34 6.00 18.29 -7.23
CA PHE A 34 5.57 17.50 -6.07
C PHE A 34 6.36 17.85 -4.81
N GLU A 35 7.68 17.86 -4.88
CA GLU A 35 8.56 18.18 -3.73
C GLU A 35 8.40 19.62 -3.22
N LYS A 36 7.97 20.55 -4.10
CA LYS A 36 7.68 21.94 -3.74
C LYS A 36 6.24 22.17 -3.29
N ALA A 37 5.37 21.17 -3.41
CA ALA A 37 3.98 21.33 -3.09
C ALA A 37 3.82 21.57 -1.58
N PRO A 38 3.04 22.57 -1.13
CA PRO A 38 2.87 22.89 0.28
C PRO A 38 1.87 21.95 0.98
N VAL A 39 1.77 20.70 0.52
CA VAL A 39 0.79 19.71 0.97
C VAL A 39 1.51 18.44 1.40
N ASP A 40 1.21 17.97 2.61
CA ASP A 40 1.77 16.71 3.08
C ASP A 40 1.09 15.53 2.39
N PHE A 41 1.90 14.67 1.77
CA PHE A 41 1.45 13.44 1.13
C PHE A 41 1.86 12.23 1.96
N TYR A 42 0.90 11.52 2.53
CA TYR A 42 1.14 10.32 3.32
C TYR A 42 0.72 9.07 2.57
N VAL A 43 1.55 8.04 2.64
CA VAL A 43 1.22 6.69 2.18
C VAL A 43 0.97 5.79 3.38
N THR A 44 -0.16 5.09 3.34
CA THR A 44 -0.46 4.05 4.34
C THR A 44 0.13 2.73 3.87
N VAL A 45 0.89 2.08 4.74
CA VAL A 45 1.49 0.76 4.50
C VAL A 45 1.19 -0.15 5.69
N THR A 46 1.14 -1.46 5.46
CA THR A 46 1.00 -2.43 6.56
C THR A 46 2.36 -3.03 6.86
N ASN A 47 2.87 -2.83 8.08
CA ASN A 47 4.09 -3.51 8.52
C ASN A 47 3.78 -4.99 8.77
N VAL A 48 4.37 -5.89 7.99
CA VAL A 48 4.04 -7.32 8.07
C VAL A 48 4.48 -7.97 9.38
N ARG A 49 5.45 -7.39 10.09
CA ARG A 49 5.90 -7.93 11.38
C ARG A 49 4.92 -7.62 12.50
N THR A 50 4.32 -6.43 12.49
CA THR A 50 3.43 -5.96 13.55
C THR A 50 1.95 -6.08 13.20
N GLY A 51 1.61 -6.24 11.91
CA GLY A 51 0.25 -6.24 11.40
C GLY A 51 -0.44 -4.87 11.45
N LYS A 52 0.29 -3.80 11.77
CA LYS A 52 -0.27 -2.46 12.02
C LYS A 52 -0.06 -1.52 10.84
N PRO A 53 -0.94 -0.51 10.68
CA PRO A 53 -0.73 0.54 9.69
C PRO A 53 0.39 1.47 10.14
N GLU A 54 1.25 1.82 9.20
CA GLU A 54 2.20 2.92 9.32
C GLU A 54 1.89 3.97 8.25
N TYR A 55 1.98 5.24 8.62
CA TYR A 55 1.67 6.37 7.75
C TYR A 55 2.97 7.11 7.50
N ILE A 56 3.52 6.94 6.32
CA ILE A 56 4.84 7.46 5.97
C ILE A 56 4.64 8.72 5.13
N LEU A 57 5.20 9.84 5.60
CA LEU A 57 5.29 11.06 4.81
C LEU A 57 6.20 10.80 3.62
N CYS A 58 5.70 11.09 2.42
CA CYS A 58 6.41 10.99 1.16
C CYS A 58 6.57 12.40 0.61
N ASP A 59 7.73 12.96 0.86
CA ASP A 59 8.18 14.31 0.53
C ASP A 59 9.13 14.34 -0.67
N GLU A 60 9.49 13.18 -1.22
CA GLU A 60 10.28 13.00 -2.43
C GLU A 60 9.76 11.78 -3.23
N LEU A 61 10.16 11.64 -4.49
CA LEU A 61 9.75 10.54 -5.38
C LEU A 61 10.93 9.74 -5.93
N LYS A 62 11.97 9.58 -5.12
CA LYS A 62 13.17 8.86 -5.53
C LYS A 62 13.02 7.33 -5.42
N VAL A 63 13.39 6.63 -6.50
CA VAL A 63 13.54 5.15 -6.52
C VAL A 63 14.60 4.73 -5.50
N GLY A 64 14.30 3.72 -4.67
CA GLY A 64 15.15 3.32 -3.54
C GLY A 64 14.85 4.07 -2.23
N SER A 65 13.90 5.02 -2.25
CA SER A 65 13.46 5.78 -1.06
C SER A 65 11.93 5.78 -0.96
N LYS A 66 11.27 6.94 -1.06
CA LYS A 66 9.81 7.09 -0.90
C LYS A 66 9.00 6.50 -2.06
N MET A 67 9.60 6.32 -3.24
CA MET A 67 8.95 5.56 -4.31
C MET A 67 8.69 4.11 -3.89
N ASP A 68 9.58 3.51 -3.09
CA ASP A 68 9.37 2.16 -2.56
C ASP A 68 8.23 2.12 -1.54
N VAL A 69 8.05 3.19 -0.76
CA VAL A 69 6.91 3.32 0.15
C VAL A 69 5.60 3.39 -0.63
N ILE A 70 5.54 4.18 -1.70
CA ILE A 70 4.38 4.26 -2.60
C ILE A 70 4.08 2.88 -3.20
N ARG A 71 5.12 2.19 -3.69
CA ARG A 71 5.00 0.81 -4.17
C ARG A 71 4.48 -0.12 -3.09
N ALA A 72 5.00 -0.02 -1.86
CA ALA A 72 4.57 -0.84 -0.73
C ALA A 72 3.08 -0.65 -0.42
N GLY A 73 2.61 0.60 -0.41
CA GLY A 73 1.21 0.96 -0.16
C GLY A 73 0.23 0.34 -1.15
N ALA A 74 0.69 0.02 -2.37
CA ALA A 74 -0.10 -0.63 -3.43
C ALA A 74 0.29 -2.11 -3.68
N SER A 75 1.20 -2.68 -2.87
CA SER A 75 1.69 -4.06 -3.04
C SER A 75 0.72 -5.06 -2.41
N MET A 76 -0.28 -5.48 -3.19
CA MET A 76 -1.32 -6.38 -2.72
C MET A 76 -0.78 -7.74 -2.25
N PRO A 77 -1.23 -8.26 -1.09
CA PRO A 77 -0.79 -9.56 -0.61
C PRO A 77 -1.23 -10.67 -1.58
N LEU A 78 -0.41 -11.71 -1.73
CA LEU A 78 -0.48 -12.80 -2.73
C LEU A 78 -0.24 -12.38 -4.19
N CYS A 79 -0.27 -11.08 -4.51
CA CYS A 79 -0.06 -10.56 -5.86
C CYS A 79 1.29 -9.87 -6.05
N SER A 80 1.92 -9.44 -4.95
CA SER A 80 3.17 -8.69 -4.96
C SER A 80 4.13 -9.18 -3.87
N LYS A 81 5.42 -8.97 -4.10
CA LYS A 81 6.47 -9.15 -3.10
C LYS A 81 6.32 -8.13 -1.98
N MET A 82 6.78 -8.52 -0.79
CA MET A 82 6.99 -7.57 0.30
C MET A 82 8.04 -6.56 -0.11
N VAL A 83 7.79 -5.29 0.21
CA VAL A 83 8.75 -4.22 -0.02
C VAL A 83 9.53 -3.97 1.26
N GLU A 84 10.85 -4.00 1.16
CA GLU A 84 11.72 -3.62 2.27
C GLU A 84 11.97 -2.12 2.24
N TRP A 85 11.74 -1.44 3.36
CA TRP A 85 12.05 -0.03 3.52
C TRP A 85 12.50 0.23 4.96
N ASN A 86 13.63 0.89 5.13
CA ASN A 86 14.20 1.25 6.44
C ASN A 86 14.27 0.07 7.45
N GLY A 87 14.66 -1.13 6.98
CA GLY A 87 14.78 -2.35 7.80
C GLY A 87 13.45 -3.05 8.15
N ASN A 88 12.32 -2.50 7.71
CA ASN A 88 10.99 -3.09 7.87
C ASN A 88 10.48 -3.69 6.56
N LEU A 89 9.48 -4.57 6.68
CA LEU A 89 8.84 -5.22 5.54
C LEU A 89 7.38 -4.77 5.47
N TYR A 90 6.95 -4.36 4.30
CA TYR A 90 5.66 -3.74 4.07
C TYR A 90 4.89 -4.38 2.91
N LEU A 91 3.57 -4.32 3.03
CA LEU A 91 2.60 -4.61 1.99
C LEU A 91 1.48 -3.54 2.01
N ASP A 92 0.51 -3.69 1.12
CA ASP A 92 -0.65 -2.83 0.92
C ASP A 92 -1.22 -2.26 2.25
N GLY A 93 -1.39 -0.94 2.30
CA GLY A 93 -1.92 -0.24 3.47
C GLY A 93 -3.34 -0.66 3.82
N GLY A 94 -4.13 -1.01 2.81
CA GLY A 94 -5.51 -1.43 2.96
C GLY A 94 -5.70 -2.80 3.60
N VAL A 95 -4.64 -3.50 3.99
CA VAL A 95 -4.76 -4.63 4.91
C VAL A 95 -5.11 -4.16 6.31
N SER A 96 -4.45 -3.10 6.80
CA SER A 96 -4.53 -2.67 8.19
C SER A 96 -5.24 -1.33 8.40
N ASP A 97 -5.25 -0.46 7.39
CA ASP A 97 -6.12 0.71 7.33
C ASP A 97 -6.43 1.06 5.86
N SER A 98 -7.62 0.69 5.39
CA SER A 98 -8.05 0.92 3.99
C SER A 98 -8.47 2.34 3.70
N ILE A 99 -8.97 3.04 4.71
CA ILE A 99 -9.49 4.40 4.59
C ILE A 99 -9.01 5.12 5.86
N PRO A 100 -7.87 5.83 5.82
CA PRO A 100 -7.25 6.42 6.99
C PRO A 100 -7.98 7.67 7.53
N TYR A 101 -9.31 7.64 7.49
CA TYR A 101 -10.22 8.69 7.91
C TYR A 101 -10.04 9.05 9.39
N ALA A 102 -9.95 8.03 10.25
CA ALA A 102 -9.69 8.25 11.68
C ALA A 102 -8.32 8.91 11.87
N LYS A 103 -7.30 8.47 11.11
CA LYS A 103 -5.95 9.01 11.20
C LYS A 103 -5.85 10.47 10.82
N MET A 104 -6.67 10.94 9.86
CA MET A 104 -6.69 12.36 9.49
C MET A 104 -7.01 13.28 10.67
N LYS A 105 -7.81 12.81 11.65
CA LYS A 105 -8.09 13.59 12.87
C LYS A 105 -6.84 13.76 13.73
N ASP A 106 -6.02 12.71 13.86
CA ASP A 106 -4.75 12.77 14.59
C ASP A 106 -3.77 13.75 13.94
N PHE A 107 -3.82 13.90 12.62
CA PHE A 107 -3.05 14.90 11.87
C PHE A 107 -3.64 16.33 11.98
N GLY A 108 -4.70 16.52 12.77
CA GLY A 108 -5.32 17.84 12.98
C GLY A 108 -6.24 18.29 11.84
N CYS A 109 -6.60 17.41 10.91
CA CYS A 109 -7.53 17.75 9.83
C CYS A 109 -8.96 17.90 10.38
N ARG A 110 -9.48 19.12 10.36
CA ARG A 110 -10.87 19.43 10.77
C ARG A 110 -11.92 18.93 9.78
N LYS A 111 -11.56 18.87 8.50
CA LYS A 111 -12.42 18.41 7.41
C LYS A 111 -11.66 17.38 6.59
N SER A 112 -12.35 16.33 6.18
CA SER A 112 -11.80 15.26 5.35
C SER A 112 -12.70 15.06 4.14
N ILE A 113 -12.10 14.99 2.96
CA ILE A 113 -12.75 14.54 1.74
C ILE A 113 -12.24 13.12 1.50
N VAL A 114 -13.16 12.16 1.44
CA VAL A 114 -12.83 10.75 1.19
C VAL A 114 -13.31 10.41 -0.22
N VAL A 115 -12.39 9.92 -1.04
CA VAL A 115 -12.69 9.45 -2.40
C VAL A 115 -12.64 7.93 -2.40
N LEU A 116 -13.77 7.30 -2.71
CA LEU A 116 -13.90 5.85 -2.79
C LEU A 116 -14.09 5.41 -4.24
N THR A 117 -13.49 4.28 -4.59
CA THR A 117 -13.68 3.63 -5.90
C THR A 117 -14.80 2.59 -5.89
N GLN A 118 -15.30 2.24 -4.70
CA GLN A 118 -16.41 1.32 -4.51
C GLN A 118 -17.77 2.05 -4.62
N PRO A 119 -18.82 1.37 -5.10
CA PRO A 119 -20.15 1.96 -5.16
C PRO A 119 -20.73 2.19 -3.75
N ALA A 120 -21.70 3.10 -3.65
CA ALA A 120 -22.43 3.33 -2.42
C ALA A 120 -23.08 2.03 -1.91
N GLY A 121 -22.91 1.74 -0.62
CA GLY A 121 -23.43 0.52 0.02
C GLY A 121 -22.57 -0.73 -0.15
N TYR A 122 -21.38 -0.63 -0.74
CA TYR A 122 -20.43 -1.74 -0.79
C TYR A 122 -20.03 -2.18 0.63
N LEU A 123 -20.09 -3.49 0.88
CA LEU A 123 -19.59 -4.13 2.09
C LEU A 123 -18.48 -5.10 1.74
N LYS A 124 -17.32 -4.93 2.35
CA LYS A 124 -16.20 -5.83 2.16
C LYS A 124 -16.51 -7.17 2.82
N GLN A 125 -16.33 -8.24 2.07
CA GLN A 125 -16.55 -9.60 2.55
C GLN A 125 -15.26 -10.19 3.11
N PRO A 126 -15.34 -11.12 4.08
CA PRO A 126 -14.19 -11.86 4.58
C PRO A 126 -13.43 -12.55 3.44
N ALA A 127 -12.10 -12.52 3.51
CA ALA A 127 -11.24 -13.21 2.56
C ALA A 127 -11.10 -14.71 2.92
N ALA A 128 -10.85 -15.55 1.91
CA ALA A 128 -10.42 -16.92 2.15
C ALA A 128 -9.01 -16.92 2.76
N MET A 129 -8.89 -17.31 4.04
CA MET A 129 -7.66 -17.11 4.82
C MET A 129 -6.53 -18.10 4.53
N ALA A 130 -6.84 -19.33 4.11
CA ALA A 130 -5.85 -20.39 3.89
C ALA A 130 -4.60 -19.98 3.06
N PRO A 131 -4.72 -19.30 1.90
CA PRO A 131 -3.54 -18.87 1.14
C PRO A 131 -2.70 -17.82 1.89
N PHE A 132 -3.32 -16.91 2.64
CA PHE A 132 -2.60 -15.92 3.44
C PHE A 132 -1.90 -16.58 4.62
N GLU A 133 -2.56 -17.51 5.31
CA GLU A 133 -1.98 -18.30 6.40
C GLU A 133 -0.76 -19.10 5.93
N ALA A 134 -0.83 -19.72 4.75
CA ALA A 134 0.28 -20.48 4.17
C ALA A 134 1.46 -19.59 3.76
N MET A 135 1.20 -18.52 2.99
CA MET A 135 2.24 -17.63 2.47
C MET A 135 2.91 -16.80 3.57
N TYR A 136 2.11 -16.30 4.52
CA TYR A 136 2.55 -15.35 5.54
C TYR A 136 2.69 -15.99 6.93
N ARG A 137 2.84 -17.33 7.02
CA ARG A 137 2.99 -18.06 8.30
C ARG A 137 4.08 -17.53 9.25
N LYS A 138 5.13 -16.90 8.71
CA LYS A 138 6.21 -16.28 9.51
C LYS A 138 5.83 -14.92 10.13
N TYR A 139 4.65 -14.42 9.78
CA TYR A 139 4.15 -13.07 10.09
C TYR A 139 2.74 -13.16 10.68
N PRO A 140 2.57 -13.78 11.87
CA PRO A 140 1.25 -14.05 12.44
C PRO A 140 0.41 -12.79 12.65
N ALA A 141 1.04 -11.68 13.05
CA ALA A 141 0.32 -10.42 13.25
C ALA A 141 -0.29 -9.88 11.94
N PHE A 142 0.39 -10.07 10.81
CA PHE A 142 -0.14 -9.71 9.49
C PHE A 142 -1.30 -10.62 9.06
N VAL A 143 -1.22 -11.91 9.34
CA VAL A 143 -2.31 -12.85 9.07
C VAL A 143 -3.56 -12.48 9.88
N GLU A 144 -3.40 -12.07 11.14
CA GLU A 144 -4.52 -11.61 11.96
C GLU A 144 -5.10 -10.28 11.46
N ALA A 145 -4.26 -9.35 11.00
CA ALA A 145 -4.74 -8.13 10.33
C ALA A 145 -5.56 -8.46 9.06
N MET A 146 -5.11 -9.43 8.26
CA MET A 146 -5.85 -9.92 7.10
C MET A 146 -7.20 -10.55 7.49
N ARG A 147 -7.28 -11.25 8.63
CA ARG A 147 -8.50 -11.88 9.14
C ARG A 147 -9.57 -10.86 9.54
N GLY A 148 -9.16 -9.72 10.08
CA GLY A 148 -10.06 -8.63 10.50
C GLY A 148 -10.28 -7.54 9.46
N ARG A 149 -9.75 -7.69 8.23
CA ARG A 149 -9.71 -6.63 7.22
C ARG A 149 -11.10 -6.15 6.80
N ASP A 150 -12.08 -7.04 6.69
CA ASP A 150 -13.46 -6.71 6.35
C ASP A 150 -14.13 -5.88 7.46
N GLN A 151 -13.91 -6.25 8.72
CA GLN A 151 -14.43 -5.52 9.88
C GLN A 151 -13.80 -4.14 10.04
N MET A 152 -12.51 -4.01 9.73
CA MET A 152 -11.83 -2.71 9.74
C MET A 152 -12.32 -1.79 8.60
N TYR A 153 -12.64 -2.37 7.43
CA TYR A 153 -13.07 -1.60 6.26
C TYR A 153 -14.49 -1.03 6.39
N ASN A 154 -15.41 -1.83 6.94
CA ASN A 154 -16.84 -1.54 7.03
C ASN A 154 -17.18 -0.67 8.24
#